data_AF-A0A2I0HG84-F1
#
_entry.id   AF-A0A2I0HG84-F1
#
_cell.length_a   1.000
_cell.length_b   1.000
_cell.length_c   1.000
_cell.angle_alpha   90.00
_cell.angle_beta   90.00
_cell.angle_gamma   90.00
#
_symmetry.space_group_name_H-M   'P 1'
#
loop_
_entity.id
_entity.type
_entity.pdbx_description
1 polymer ?
#
loop_
_entity_poly.entity_id
_entity_poly.type
_entity_poly.pdbx_seq_one_letter_code
_entity_poly.pdbx_strand_id
1 'polypeptide(L)' 'MADYDTRKIRNICILAHVDHGKTTLADHLIAASGGGVLHPKLAGKLRFMDYLDEEQRRAITMKSSSI' A
#
# COMPACT_ATOMS: atom_id res chain seq x y z
N MET A 1 -10.65 -16.54 -20.95
CA MET A 1 -10.04 -15.24 -20.63
C MET A 1 -11.14 -14.42 -19.96
N ALA A 2 -11.05 -14.21 -18.64
CA ALA A 2 -12.12 -13.53 -17.90
C ALA A 2 -12.25 -12.09 -18.43
N ASP A 3 -13.45 -11.72 -18.86
CA ASP A 3 -13.76 -10.39 -19.36
C ASP A 3 -13.92 -9.45 -18.15
N TYR A 4 -12.84 -8.78 -17.76
CA TYR A 4 -12.86 -7.82 -16.67
C TYR A 4 -13.44 -6.50 -17.18
N ASP A 5 -14.57 -6.06 -16.63
CA ASP A 5 -15.19 -4.77 -16.95
C ASP A 5 -14.23 -3.64 -16.59
N THR A 6 -13.54 -3.10 -17.60
CA THR A 6 -12.51 -2.05 -17.44
C THR A 6 -13.06 -0.79 -16.79
N ARG A 7 -14.37 -0.55 -16.84
CA ARG A 7 -15.04 0.58 -16.16
C ARG A 7 -14.98 0.48 -14.64
N LYS A 8 -14.71 -0.71 -14.08
CA LYS A 8 -14.60 -0.94 -12.63
C LYS A 8 -13.16 -0.89 -12.11
N ILE A 9 -12.17 -0.76 -13.00
CA ILE A 9 -10.75 -0.73 -12.61
C ILE A 9 -10.32 0.73 -12.38
N ARG A 10 -9.66 1.00 -11.25
CA ARG A 10 -9.13 2.32 -10.89
C ARG A 10 -7.66 2.19 -10.55
N ASN A 11 -6.80 2.70 -11.43
CA ASN A 11 -5.37 2.83 -11.16
C ASN A 11 -5.15 4.11 -10.35
N ILE A 12 -4.64 3.97 -9.13
CA ILE A 12 -4.39 5.09 -8.21
C ILE A 12 -2.91 5.14 -7.82
N CYS A 13 -2.38 6.34 -7.57
CA CYS A 13 -1.03 6.58 -7.08
C CYS A 13 -1.07 7.55 -5.90
N ILE A 14 -0.33 7.24 -4.83
CA ILE A 14 -0.25 8.07 -3.62
C ILE A 14 1.07 8.83 -3.64
N LEU A 15 0.98 10.16 -3.75
CA LEU A 15 2.13 11.07 -3.76
C LEU A 15 2.06 11.99 -2.53
N ALA A 16 3.18 12.11 -1.81
CA ALA A 16 3.32 13.02 -0.68
C ALA A 16 4.80 13.25 -0.36
N HIS A 17 5.09 14.23 0.50
CA HIS A 17 6.44 14.49 1.01
C HIS A 17 6.91 13.39 1.98
N VAL A 18 8.22 13.28 2.21
CA VAL A 18 8.80 12.31 3.17
C VAL A 18 8.15 12.51 4.55
N ASP A 19 7.96 11.43 5.31
CA ASP A 19 7.28 11.41 6.61
C ASP A 19 5.78 11.81 6.65
N HIS A 20 5.15 12.09 5.50
CA HIS A 20 3.69 12.35 5.44
C HIS A 20 2.81 11.09 5.49
N GLY A 21 3.35 9.94 5.91
CA GLY A 21 2.56 8.74 6.14
C GLY A 21 1.95 8.09 4.88
N LYS A 22 2.58 8.25 3.70
CA LYS A 22 2.13 7.61 2.45
C LYS A 22 1.90 6.10 2.60
N THR A 23 2.87 5.42 3.19
CA THR A 23 2.85 3.96 3.38
C THR A 23 1.77 3.56 4.38
N THR A 24 1.59 4.35 5.44
CA THR A 24 0.53 4.15 6.43
C THR A 24 -0.86 4.27 5.79
N LEU A 25 -1.08 5.30 4.97
CA LEU A 25 -2.36 5.50 4.28
C LEU A 25 -2.69 4.33 3.34
N ALA A 26 -1.70 3.86 2.58
CA ALA A 26 -1.90 2.76 1.65
C ALA A 26 -2.19 1.43 2.35
N ASP A 27 -1.47 1.12 3.43
CA ASP A 27 -1.73 -0.06 4.26
C ASP A 27 -3.16 -0.05 4.82
N HIS A 28 -3.65 1.12 5.26
CA HIS A 28 -5.03 1.26 5.73
C HIS A 28 -6.05 1.09 4.61
N LEU A 29 -5.77 1.57 3.40
CA LEU A 29 -6.64 1.34 2.23
C LEU A 29 -6.72 -0.14 1.88
N ILE A 30 -5.59 -0.86 1.88
CA ILE A 30 -5.55 -2.30 1.61
C ILE A 30 -6.31 -3.08 2.70
N ALA A 31 -6.12 -2.73 3.97
CA ALA A 31 -6.82 -3.36 5.08
C ALA A 31 -8.33 -3.06 5.09
N ALA A 32 -8.74 -1.86 4.65
CA ALA A 32 -10.15 -1.48 4.55
C ALA A 32 -10.85 -2.06 3.31
N SER A 33 -10.10 -2.41 2.25
CA SER A 33 -10.67 -2.87 0.97
C SER A 33 -11.34 -4.26 1.02
N GLY A 34 -11.55 -4.85 2.21
CA GLY A 34 -12.45 -6.00 2.43
C GLY A 34 -12.01 -7.33 1.83
N GLY A 35 -10.94 -7.36 1.02
CA GLY A 35 -10.46 -8.55 0.29
C GLY A 35 -9.55 -9.50 1.08
N GLY A 36 -9.40 -9.31 2.40
CA GLY A 36 -8.63 -10.24 3.26
C GLY A 36 -7.11 -10.21 3.07
N VAL A 37 -6.56 -9.26 2.28
CA VAL A 37 -5.12 -9.19 1.99
C VAL A 37 -4.30 -8.76 3.21
N LEU A 38 -4.84 -7.92 4.09
CA LEU A 38 -4.14 -7.42 5.29
C LEU A 38 -5.10 -7.30 6.49
N HIS A 39 -4.67 -7.79 7.67
CA HIS A 39 -5.47 -7.65 8.90
C HIS A 39 -5.41 -6.19 9.41
N PRO A 40 -6.53 -5.56 9.81
CA PRO A 40 -6.59 -4.15 10.20
C PRO A 40 -5.63 -3.75 11.33
N LYS A 41 -5.33 -4.66 12.26
CA LYS A 41 -4.36 -4.43 13.36
C LYS A 41 -2.89 -4.39 12.92
N LEU A 42 -2.57 -4.88 11.71
CA LEU A 42 -1.23 -4.92 11.16
C LEU A 42 -0.96 -3.78 10.17
N ALA A 43 -2.03 -3.12 9.69
CA ALA A 43 -1.96 -1.97 8.81
C ALA A 43 -1.16 -0.82 9.46
N GLY A 44 -0.19 -0.27 8.73
CA GLY A 44 0.63 0.86 9.17
C GLY A 44 1.80 0.49 10.09
N LYS A 45 1.74 -0.66 10.78
CA LYS A 45 2.84 -1.19 11.60
C LYS A 45 3.83 -2.01 10.78
N LEU A 46 3.31 -2.84 9.88
CA LEU A 46 4.14 -3.63 8.98
C LEU A 46 4.72 -2.83 7.83
N ARG A 47 4.06 -1.71 7.45
CA ARG A 47 4.42 -0.95 6.25
C ARG A 47 4.54 -1.89 5.07
N PHE A 48 3.46 -2.59 4.76
CA PHE A 48 3.50 -3.75 3.87
C PHE A 48 4.01 -3.42 2.48
N MET A 49 3.93 -2.14 2.08
CA MET A 49 4.51 -1.64 0.84
C MET A 49 6.01 -1.29 0.91
N ASP A 50 6.63 -1.20 2.08
CA ASP A 50 8.09 -1.02 2.22
C ASP A 50 8.74 -2.41 2.20
N TYR A 51 9.22 -2.84 1.02
CA TYR A 51 9.71 -4.20 0.79
C TYR A 51 11.19 -4.38 1.15
N LEU A 52 12.00 -3.31 1.08
CA LEU A 52 13.41 -3.37 1.47
C LEU A 52 13.58 -3.19 2.99
N ASP A 53 14.49 -3.97 3.59
CA ASP A 53 14.88 -3.80 5.00
C ASP A 53 15.43 -2.39 5.29
N GLU A 54 16.10 -1.78 4.31
CA GLU A 54 16.58 -0.40 4.39
C GLU A 54 15.43 0.63 4.42
N GLU A 55 14.34 0.37 3.70
CA GLU A 55 13.13 1.21 3.70
C GLU A 55 12.44 1.16 5.06
N GLN A 56 12.27 -0.06 5.60
CA GLN A 56 11.66 -0.27 6.91
C GLN A 56 12.50 0.36 8.04
N ARG A 57 13.83 0.21 8.01
CA ARG A 57 14.73 0.80 9.01
C ARG A 57 14.76 2.32 8.98
N ARG A 58 14.74 2.90 7.77
CA ARG A 58 14.83 4.36 7.58
C ARG A 58 13.48 5.05 7.54
N ALA A 59 12.39 4.28 7.61
CA ALA A 59 11.03 4.78 7.53
C ALA A 59 10.71 5.55 6.22
N ILE A 60 11.39 5.22 5.12
CA ILE A 60 11.23 5.86 3.80
C ILE A 60 10.76 4.87 2.75
N THR A 61 10.08 5.36 1.72
CA THR A 61 9.72 4.57 0.53
C THR A 61 10.63 4.96 -0.62
N MET A 62 11.50 4.06 -1.08
CA MET A 62 12.44 4.25 -2.18
C MET A 62 11.91 3.64 -3.49
N LYS A 63 11.20 2.51 -3.43
CA LYS A 63 10.59 1.85 -4.58
C LYS A 63 9.06 1.78 -4.47
N SER A 64 8.41 1.84 -5.62
CA SER A 64 6.98 1.54 -5.72
C SER A 64 6.77 0.04 -5.60
N SER A 65 6.05 -0.39 -4.58
CA SER A 65 5.62 -1.78 -4.43
C SER A 65 4.27 -1.97 -5.11
N SER A 66 4.21 -2.90 -6.06
CA SER A 66 2.98 -3.37 -6.69
C SER A 66 2.63 -4.73 -6.10
N ILE A 67 1.52 -4.82 -5.36
CA ILE A 67 0.90 -6.07 -4.93
C ILE A 67 -0.47 -6.23 -5.59
#